data_AF-A0A2N6ED39-F1
#
_entry.id   AF-A0A2N6ED39-F1
#
_cell.length_a   1.000
_cell.length_b   1.000
_cell.length_c   1.000
_cell.angle_alpha   90.00
_cell.angle_beta   90.00
_cell.angle_gamma   90.00
#
_symmetry.space_group_name_H-M   'P 1'
#
loop_
_entity.id
_entity.type
_entity.pdbx_description
1 polymer ?
#
loop_
_entity_poly.entity_id
_entity_poly.type
_entity_poly.pdbx_seq_one_letter_code
_entity_poly.pdbx_strand_id
1 'polypeptide(L)'
;MGERVSFNVNAELYENRFGELAIRFPGERVYQEVGTRKGENFLSDALRMLEQGECPKVWREMAPHELLYGKDWHCISRMGYVSGDERKPALEMEAQPKEIGARARAYLQDVLH
;
A
#
# COMPACT_ATOMS: atom_id res chain seq x y z
N MET A 1 -29.21 -9.28 4.49
CA MET A 1 -28.12 -10.21 4.10
C MET A 1 -27.02 -9.34 3.53
N GLY A 2 -25.96 -9.05 4.30
CA GLY A 2 -24.81 -8.32 3.78
C GLY A 2 -23.96 -9.28 2.98
N GLU A 3 -23.78 -9.02 1.68
CA GLU A 3 -22.81 -9.76 0.88
C GLU A 3 -21.46 -9.69 1.56
N ARG A 4 -20.90 -10.86 1.92
CA ARG A 4 -19.51 -10.97 2.37
C ARG A 4 -18.64 -10.67 1.16
N VAL A 5 -18.30 -9.40 0.97
CA VAL A 5 -17.32 -8.97 -0.02
C VAL A 5 -16.02 -9.68 0.31
N SER A 6 -15.55 -10.52 -0.60
CA SER A 6 -14.26 -11.20 -0.47
C SER A 6 -13.19 -10.28 -1.03
N PHE A 7 -12.22 -9.88 -0.21
CA PHE A 7 -11.14 -8.98 -0.61
C PHE A 7 -9.86 -9.79 -0.81
N ASN A 8 -9.41 -9.93 -2.06
CA ASN A 8 -8.11 -10.55 -2.34
C ASN A 8 -7.04 -9.47 -2.21
N VAL A 9 -6.20 -9.56 -1.17
CA VAL A 9 -5.12 -8.60 -0.93
C VAL A 9 -4.01 -8.79 -1.96
N ASN A 10 -3.74 -7.75 -2.75
CA ASN A 10 -2.74 -7.73 -3.82
C ASN A 10 -1.63 -6.70 -3.59
N ALA A 11 -1.82 -5.76 -2.66
CA ALA A 11 -0.72 -4.96 -2.14
C ALA A 11 -1.03 -4.48 -0.72
N GLU A 12 0.02 -4.26 0.07
CA GLU A 12 -0.08 -3.75 1.43
C GLU A 12 0.83 -2.54 1.59
N LEU A 13 0.31 -1.44 2.12
CA LEU A 13 1.07 -0.24 2.45
C LEU A 13 1.44 -0.25 3.93
N TYR A 14 2.72 -0.01 4.19
CA TYR A 14 3.29 0.07 5.52
C TYR A 14 3.87 1.46 5.76
N GLU A 15 3.76 1.90 7.01
CA GLU A 15 4.41 3.07 7.54
C GLU A 15 5.27 2.67 8.74
N ASN A 16 6.36 3.39 8.98
CA ASN A 16 7.14 3.20 10.20
C ASN A 16 7.13 4.45 11.08
N ARG A 17 7.72 4.34 12.28
CA ARG A 17 7.79 5.45 13.25
C ARG A 17 8.47 6.73 12.74
N PHE A 18 9.22 6.66 11.64
CA PHE A 18 9.89 7.80 11.01
C PHE A 18 9.07 8.41 9.87
N GLY A 19 7.88 7.87 9.56
CA GLY A 19 7.05 8.30 8.43
C GLY A 19 7.61 7.87 7.07
N GLU A 20 8.51 6.89 7.05
CA GLU A 20 8.91 6.23 5.81
C GLU A 20 7.78 5.28 5.38
N LEU A 21 7.66 5.06 4.06
CA LEU A 21 6.63 4.21 3.48
C LEU A 21 7.26 3.03 2.73
N ALA A 22 6.58 1.90 2.78
CA ALA A 22 6.90 0.72 2.00
C ALA A 22 5.65 0.04 1.47
N ILE A 23 5.72 -0.55 0.27
CA ILE A 23 4.67 -1.39 -0.30
C ILE A 23 5.16 -2.81 -0.37
N ARG A 24 4.36 -3.75 0.13
CA ARG A 24 4.54 -5.18 -0.06
C ARG A 24 3.55 -5.70 -1.09
N PHE A 25 4.06 -6.44 -2.07
CA PHE A 25 3.28 -7.17 -3.06
C PHE A 25 3.36 -8.68 -2.80
N PRO A 26 2.47 -9.48 -3.41
CA PRO A 26 2.55 -10.94 -3.42
C PRO A 26 3.92 -11.44 -3.88
N GLY A 27 4.30 -12.63 -3.38
CA GLY A 27 5.61 -13.22 -3.68
C GLY A 27 6.78 -12.53 -2.97
N GLU A 28 6.51 -11.95 -1.80
CA GLU A 28 7.53 -11.33 -0.92
C GLU A 28 8.31 -10.17 -1.54
N ARG A 29 7.74 -9.47 -2.52
CA ARG A 29 8.37 -8.28 -3.10
C ARG A 29 8.04 -7.06 -2.25
N VAL A 30 9.05 -6.42 -1.68
CA VAL A 30 8.85 -5.22 -0.85
C VAL A 30 9.67 -4.07 -1.41
N TYR A 31 9.02 -2.90 -1.51
CA TYR A 31 9.61 -1.68 -2.03
C TYR A 31 9.48 -0.56 -1.01
N GLN A 32 10.58 0.12 -0.70
CA GLN A 32 10.63 1.34 0.11
C GLN A 32 10.85 2.57 -0.79
N GLU A 33 10.87 3.76 -0.17
CA GLU A 33 10.97 5.05 -0.88
C GLU A 33 9.77 5.30 -1.83
N VAL A 34 8.59 4.79 -1.44
CA VAL A 34 7.30 4.98 -2.15
C VAL A 34 6.61 6.28 -1.70
N GLY A 35 5.76 6.87 -2.52
CA GLY A 35 5.08 8.13 -2.18
C GLY A 35 6.05 9.26 -1.83
N THR A 36 7.18 9.34 -2.54
CA THR A 36 8.19 10.42 -2.36
C THR A 36 7.82 11.65 -3.16
N ARG A 37 7.07 11.50 -4.25
CA ARG A 37 6.74 12.60 -5.16
C ARG A 37 5.31 13.09 -4.94
N LYS A 38 5.13 14.39 -5.17
CA LYS A 38 3.81 15.01 -5.11
C LYS A 38 2.91 14.44 -6.22
N GLY A 39 1.70 14.04 -5.85
CA GLY A 39 0.71 13.48 -6.78
C GLY A 39 0.83 11.97 -7.00
N GLU A 40 1.79 11.29 -6.38
CA GLU A 40 1.79 9.83 -6.31
C GLU A 40 0.64 9.35 -5.42
N ASN A 41 0.10 8.18 -5.75
CA ASN A 41 -1.04 7.60 -5.06
C ASN A 41 -0.87 6.08 -4.95
N PHE A 42 -1.17 5.53 -3.76
CA PHE A 42 -0.97 4.11 -3.48
C PHE A 42 -1.73 3.19 -4.43
N LEU A 43 -3.02 3.45 -4.67
CA LEU A 43 -3.85 2.63 -5.54
C LEU A 43 -3.32 2.62 -6.97
N SER A 44 -3.00 3.79 -7.49
CA SER A 44 -2.49 3.95 -8.86
C SER A 44 -1.13 3.30 -9.05
N ASP A 45 -0.21 3.47 -8.09
CA ASP A 45 1.11 2.83 -8.13
C ASP A 45 1.01 1.30 -7.98
N ALA A 46 0.14 0.80 -7.10
CA ALA A 46 -0.09 -0.63 -6.92
C ALA A 46 -0.68 -1.26 -8.20
N LEU A 47 -1.67 -0.63 -8.82
CA LEU A 47 -2.25 -1.08 -10.08
C LEU A 47 -1.20 -1.08 -11.20
N ARG A 48 -0.42 0.00 -11.34
CA ARG A 48 0.63 0.07 -12.36
C ARG A 48 1.65 -1.05 -12.20
N MET A 49 2.04 -1.36 -10.96
CA MET A 49 2.96 -2.46 -10.68
C MET A 49 2.34 -3.84 -10.97
N LEU A 50 1.08 -4.06 -10.58
CA LEU A 50 0.40 -5.35 -10.72
C LEU A 50 -0.02 -5.65 -12.17
N GLU A 51 -0.53 -4.66 -12.89
CA GLU A 51 -1.08 -4.82 -14.24
C GLU A 51 -0.02 -4.67 -15.33
N GLN A 52 0.93 -3.74 -15.14
CA GLN A 52 1.90 -3.35 -16.17
C GLN A 52 3.33 -3.80 -15.83
N GLY A 53 3.57 -4.26 -14.60
CA GLY A 53 4.91 -4.62 -14.14
C GLY A 53 5.85 -3.42 -13.99
N GLU A 54 5.33 -2.19 -14.04
CA GLU A 54 6.17 -0.99 -14.01
C GLU A 54 6.48 -0.58 -12.57
N CYS A 55 7.75 -0.75 -12.20
CA CYS A 55 8.30 -0.25 -10.94
C CYS A 55 8.93 1.14 -11.18
N PRO A 56 8.44 2.21 -10.53
CA PRO A 56 9.06 3.52 -10.67
C PRO A 56 10.50 3.50 -10.14
N LYS A 57 11.42 4.12 -10.88
CA LYS A 57 12.89 4.05 -10.64
C LYS A 57 13.36 4.55 -9.27
N VAL A 58 12.53 5.30 -8.57
CA VAL A 58 12.84 5.83 -7.23
C VAL A 58 12.61 4.80 -6.14
N TRP A 59 11.81 3.76 -6.41
CA TRP A 59 11.58 2.70 -5.44
C TRP A 59 12.83 1.86 -5.26
N ARG A 60 13.10 1.50 -4.02
CA ARG A 60 14.19 0.60 -3.68
C ARG A 60 13.62 -0.69 -3.14
N GLU A 61 14.14 -1.80 -3.64
CA GLU A 61 13.81 -3.09 -3.06
C GLU A 61 14.32 -3.15 -1.62
N MET A 62 13.50 -3.76 -0.76
CA MET A 62 13.79 -3.99 0.65
C MET A 62 13.55 -5.48 0.92
N ALA A 63 14.36 -6.09 1.77
CA ALA A 63 14.14 -7.49 2.09
C ALA A 63 12.88 -7.64 2.98
N PRO A 64 12.06 -8.68 2.80
CA PRO A 64 10.82 -8.86 3.56
C PRO A 64 11.01 -8.86 5.07
N HIS A 65 12.11 -9.43 5.55
CA HIS A 65 12.42 -9.48 6.97
C HIS A 65 12.71 -8.10 7.56
N GLU A 66 13.16 -7.12 6.76
CA GLU A 66 13.33 -5.74 7.22
C GLU A 66 11.99 -5.05 7.46
N LEU A 67 10.94 -5.45 6.74
CA LEU A 67 9.57 -5.02 7.01
C LEU A 67 9.05 -5.60 8.32
N LEU A 68 9.39 -6.86 8.64
CA LEU A 68 8.88 -7.56 9.81
C LEU A 68 9.63 -7.22 11.11
N TYR A 69 10.94 -7.00 11.03
CA TYR A 69 11.80 -6.85 12.21
C TYR A 69 12.50 -5.48 12.28
N GLY A 70 12.47 -4.70 11.19
CA GLY A 70 13.12 -3.41 11.11
C GLY A 70 12.19 -2.25 11.44
N LYS A 71 12.78 -1.16 11.95
CA LYS A 71 12.25 0.22 12.01
C LYS A 71 10.82 0.45 12.54
N ASP A 72 10.16 -0.55 13.13
CA ASP A 72 8.79 -0.46 13.65
C ASP A 72 7.76 -0.19 12.54
N TRP A 73 7.82 -0.99 11.47
CA TRP A 73 6.82 -0.95 10.40
C TRP A 73 5.48 -1.53 10.87
N HIS A 74 4.40 -0.89 10.46
CA HIS A 74 3.04 -1.37 10.65
C HIS A 74 2.23 -1.15 9.38
N CYS A 75 1.30 -2.07 9.12
CA CYS A 75 0.41 -1.96 7.96
C CYS A 75 -0.64 -0.88 8.23
N ILE A 76 -0.80 0.05 7.29
CA ILE A 76 -1.76 1.15 7.40
C ILE A 76 -2.92 1.04 6.41
N SER A 77 -2.70 0.37 5.27
CA SER A 77 -3.73 0.16 4.25
C SER A 77 -3.43 -1.07 3.40
N ARG A 78 -4.48 -1.70 2.88
CA ARG A 78 -4.40 -2.82 1.94
C ARG A 78 -5.12 -2.47 0.65
N MET A 79 -4.61 -2.98 -0.46
CA MET A 79 -5.21 -2.91 -1.77
C MET A 79 -5.61 -4.30 -2.23
N GLY A 80 -6.78 -4.38 -2.86
CA GLY A 80 -7.34 -5.62 -3.35
C GLY A 80 -8.50 -5.40 -4.30
N TYR A 81 -9.09 -6.50 -4.74
CA TYR A 81 -10.23 -6.49 -5.66
C TYR A 81 -11.51 -6.95 -4.96
N VAL A 82 -12.59 -6.19 -5.13
CA VAL A 82 -13.90 -6.51 -4.57
C VAL A 82 -14.43 -7.79 -5.21
N SER A 83 -14.61 -8.84 -4.41
CA SER A 83 -15.01 -10.18 -4.87
C SER A 83 -14.07 -10.77 -5.93
N GLY A 84 -12.79 -10.35 -5.93
CA GLY A 84 -11.82 -10.75 -6.94
C GLY A 84 -12.05 -10.15 -8.34
N ASP A 85 -12.96 -9.19 -8.49
CA ASP A 85 -13.19 -8.48 -9.77
C ASP A 85 -12.09 -7.45 -9.98
N GLU A 86 -11.15 -7.73 -10.89
CA GLU A 86 -10.03 -6.85 -11.24
C GLU A 86 -10.46 -5.46 -11.69
N ARG A 87 -11.71 -5.31 -12.14
CA ARG A 87 -12.29 -4.01 -12.55
C ARG A 87 -12.75 -3.17 -11.37
N LYS A 88 -12.71 -3.72 -10.16
CA LYS A 88 -13.15 -3.08 -8.92
C LYS A 88 -12.03 -3.09 -7.88
N PRO A 89 -10.91 -2.40 -8.15
CA PRO A 89 -9.87 -2.24 -7.15
C PRO A 89 -10.39 -1.35 -6.02
N ALA A 90 -10.05 -1.70 -4.79
CA ALA A 90 -10.45 -0.99 -3.59
C ALA A 90 -9.31 -0.97 -2.57
N LEU A 91 -9.36 0.04 -1.70
CA LEU A 91 -8.46 0.19 -0.56
C LEU A 91 -9.22 -0.05 0.74
N GLU A 92 -8.61 -0.82 1.64
CA GLU A 92 -9.04 -1.04 3.00
C GLU A 92 -8.05 -0.35 3.94
N MET A 93 -8.54 0.30 4.98
CA MET A 93 -7.72 1.01 5.97
C MET A 93 -7.53 0.10 7.20
N GLU A 94 -6.27 -0.17 7.55
CA GLU A 94 -5.94 -0.97 8.74
C GLU A 94 -5.67 -0.07 9.96
N ALA A 95 -5.20 1.15 9.73
CA ALA A 95 -4.93 2.14 10.77
C ALA A 95 -5.99 3.25 10.80
N GLN A 96 -6.25 3.83 11.98
CA GLN A 96 -7.15 4.97 12.08
C GLN A 96 -6.49 6.21 11.46
N PRO A 97 -7.24 7.14 10.82
CA PRO A 97 -6.65 8.32 10.16
C PRO A 97 -5.72 9.18 11.03
N LYS A 98 -5.92 9.18 12.36
CA LYS A 98 -5.09 9.90 13.33
C LYS A 98 -3.72 9.26 13.58
N GLU A 99 -3.59 7.97 13.29
CA GLU A 99 -2.38 7.16 13.48
C GLU A 99 -1.46 7.23 12.26
N ILE A 100 -1.98 7.76 11.15
CA ILE A 100 -1.30 7.80 9.86
C ILE A 100 -0.51 9.12 9.72
N GLY A 101 0.76 9.01 9.38
CA GLY A 101 1.65 10.14 9.16
C GLY A 101 1.22 11.01 7.98
N ALA A 102 1.72 12.24 7.94
CA ALA A 102 1.33 13.22 6.91
C ALA A 102 1.63 12.72 5.48
N ARG A 103 2.75 12.00 5.31
CA ARG A 103 3.16 11.44 4.02
C ARG A 103 2.24 10.31 3.58
N ALA A 104 1.96 9.35 4.45
CA ALA A 104 1.00 8.29 4.18
C ALA A 104 -0.39 8.84 3.85
N ARG A 105 -0.86 9.87 4.58
CA ARG A 105 -2.13 10.54 4.28
C ARG A 105 -2.16 11.18 2.90
N ALA A 106 -1.08 11.87 2.50
CA ALA A 106 -0.98 12.43 1.15
C ALA A 106 -0.98 11.33 0.07
N TYR A 107 -0.35 10.19 0.37
CA TYR A 107 -0.28 9.05 -0.54
C TYR A 107 -1.57 8.24 -0.65
N LEU A 108 -2.41 8.29 0.40
CA LEU A 108 -3.74 7.65 0.51
C LEU A 108 -4.90 8.63 0.24
N GLN A 109 -4.62 9.77 -0.39
CA GLN A 109 -5.58 10.88 -0.54
C GLN A 109 -6.96 10.47 -1.08
N ASP A 110 -7.06 9.43 -1.91
CA ASP A 110 -8.33 9.01 -2.52
C ASP A 110 -9.27 8.26 -1.55
N VAL A 111 -8.80 7.85 -0.37
CA VAL A 111 -9.55 7.00 0.58
C VAL A 111 -9.98 7.74 1.85
N LEU A 112 -9.30 8.83 2.20
CA LEU A 112 -9.49 9.54 3.48
C LEU A 112 -10.61 10.59 3.44
N HIS A 113 -11.61 10.43 2.56
CA HIS A 113 -12.72 11.35 2.36
C HIS A 113 -13.98 10.98 3.14
#